data_AF-A0A976Q8N4-F1
#
_entry.id   AF-A0A976Q8N4-F1
#
_cell.length_a   1.000
_cell.length_b   1.000
_cell.length_c   1.000
_cell.angle_alpha   90.00
_cell.angle_beta   90.00
_cell.angle_gamma   90.00
#
_symmetry.space_group_name_H-M   'P 1'
#
loop_
_entity.id
_entity.type
_entity.pdbx_description
1 polymer ?
#
loop_
_entity_poly.entity_id
_entity_poly.type
_entity_poly.pdbx_seq_one_letter_code
_entity_poly.pdbx_strand_id
1 'polypeptide(L)'
;MSSATFDKSPEQQAAEDKEKGLRTHDIPTPEALTEFMKKGWAESPLTGITPSRAITFCKVRRENLSKKFAGVRLVFPSGSLKARSNDSDYRFRAHSAYSWLTGITASDAVPDSVLVMEPNGSGHDALLFIHPRSPRNTDEFYRNSKHGEFWVGRRMTLEETQTMYGIKVVQIESIAEFLGDKKETLVVREQDANIDKLIPAHAREEEFLNVLSMSR
;
A
#
# COMPACT_ATOMS: atom_id res chain seq x y z
N MET A 1 0.93 -6.98 40.67
CA MET A 1 0.17 -5.75 40.39
C MET A 1 -0.43 -5.93 39.00
N SER A 2 -1.74 -6.18 38.94
CA SER A 2 -2.44 -6.39 37.66
C SER A 2 -2.50 -5.05 36.94
N SER A 3 -1.83 -4.95 35.79
CA SER A 3 -1.93 -3.78 34.91
C SER A 3 -3.37 -3.71 34.43
N ALA A 4 -4.11 -2.68 34.85
CA ALA A 4 -5.43 -2.39 34.34
C ALA A 4 -5.33 -2.12 32.83
N THR A 5 -5.80 -3.04 32.02
CA THR A 5 -6.15 -2.79 30.62
C THR A 5 -7.25 -1.75 30.62
N PHE A 6 -6.92 -0.50 30.29
CA PHE A 6 -7.92 0.52 30.00
C PHE A 6 -8.78 0.01 28.85
N ASP A 7 -10.07 -0.16 29.11
CA ASP A 7 -11.06 -0.47 28.09
C ASP A 7 -11.02 0.65 27.05
N LYS A 8 -10.83 0.30 25.77
CA LYS A 8 -10.69 1.29 24.69
C LYS A 8 -11.98 2.09 24.57
N SER A 9 -11.86 3.40 24.35
CA SER A 9 -13.04 4.25 24.07
C SER A 9 -13.80 3.70 22.86
N PRO A 10 -15.14 3.77 22.80
CA PRO A 10 -15.94 3.36 21.64
C PRO A 10 -15.44 3.96 20.30
N GLU A 11 -14.86 5.16 20.33
CA GLU A 11 -14.25 5.81 19.16
C GLU A 11 -12.95 5.15 18.72
N GLN A 12 -12.13 4.67 19.67
CA GLN A 12 -10.89 3.94 19.39
C GLN A 12 -11.20 2.53 18.86
N GLN A 13 -12.23 1.89 19.42
CA GLN A 13 -12.71 0.59 18.94
C GLN A 13 -13.27 0.69 17.52
N ALA A 14 -14.09 1.72 17.24
CA ALA A 14 -14.63 1.96 15.89
C ALA A 14 -13.55 2.30 14.86
N ALA A 15 -12.47 2.98 15.26
CA ALA A 15 -11.33 3.27 14.38
C ALA A 15 -10.54 1.99 14.04
N GLU A 16 -10.25 1.14 15.03
CA GLU A 16 -9.60 -0.16 14.82
C GLU A 16 -10.46 -1.13 14.00
N ASP A 17 -11.77 -1.14 14.24
CA ASP A 17 -12.70 -1.99 13.49
C ASP A 17 -12.76 -1.55 12.02
N LYS A 18 -12.77 -0.23 11.77
CA LYS A 18 -12.71 0.33 10.42
C LYS A 18 -11.38 0.02 9.71
N GLU A 19 -10.26 0.05 10.44
CA GLU A 19 -8.94 -0.34 9.94
C GLU A 19 -8.89 -1.82 9.57
N LYS A 20 -9.55 -2.68 10.36
CA LYS A 20 -9.73 -4.12 10.08
C LYS A 20 -10.79 -4.41 9.01
N GLY A 21 -11.44 -3.39 8.46
CA GLY A 21 -12.48 -3.53 7.44
C GLY A 21 -13.81 -4.07 7.96
N LEU A 22 -14.05 -4.03 9.28
CA LEU A 22 -15.31 -4.40 9.91
C LEU A 22 -16.33 -3.28 9.76
N ARG A 23 -17.57 -3.67 9.46
CA ARG A 23 -18.71 -2.76 9.31
C ARG A 23 -19.45 -2.64 10.64
N THR A 24 -20.19 -1.53 10.81
CA THR A 24 -20.96 -1.24 12.02
C THR A 24 -22.02 -2.29 12.35
N HIS A 25 -22.42 -3.12 11.38
CA HIS A 25 -23.41 -4.18 11.54
C HIS A 25 -22.79 -5.59 11.55
N ASP A 26 -21.47 -5.72 11.52
CA ASP A 26 -20.80 -7.01 11.58
C ASP A 26 -20.90 -7.57 13.00
N ILE A 27 -21.42 -8.79 13.13
CA ILE A 27 -21.60 -9.47 14.40
C ILE A 27 -20.28 -10.15 14.79
N PRO A 28 -19.89 -10.16 16.07
CA PRO A 28 -18.74 -10.94 16.53
C PRO A 28 -18.85 -12.42 16.14
N THR A 29 -17.86 -12.92 15.43
CA THR A 29 -17.80 -14.32 14.99
C THR A 29 -17.50 -15.24 16.18
N PRO A 30 -18.31 -16.29 16.43
CA PRO A 30 -17.98 -17.30 17.44
C PRO A 30 -16.64 -17.98 17.13
N GLU A 31 -15.87 -18.32 18.16
CA GLU A 31 -14.52 -18.92 18.01
C GLU A 31 -14.53 -20.19 17.16
N ALA A 32 -15.55 -21.05 17.34
CA ALA A 32 -15.70 -22.27 16.55
C ALA A 32 -15.82 -21.99 15.04
N LEU A 33 -16.52 -20.92 14.64
CA LEU A 33 -16.64 -20.52 13.26
C LEU A 33 -15.33 -19.91 12.74
N THR A 34 -14.66 -19.09 13.56
CA THR A 34 -13.33 -18.56 13.23
C THR A 34 -12.32 -19.68 12.94
N GLU A 35 -12.25 -20.70 13.80
CA GLU A 35 -11.34 -21.83 13.61
C GLU A 35 -11.71 -22.73 12.42
N PHE A 36 -13.01 -22.85 12.13
CA PHE A 36 -13.48 -23.52 10.91
C PHE A 36 -13.05 -22.76 9.65
N MET A 37 -13.23 -21.43 9.63
CA MET A 37 -12.93 -20.57 8.48
C MET A 37 -11.44 -20.42 8.19
N LYS A 38 -10.54 -20.88 9.06
CA LYS A 38 -9.09 -20.91 8.80
C LYS A 38 -8.60 -22.18 8.09
N LYS A 39 -9.49 -23.16 7.87
CA LYS A 39 -9.14 -24.52 7.40
C LYS A 39 -9.94 -24.90 6.14
N GLY A 40 -9.47 -25.92 5.43
CA GLY A 40 -10.19 -26.52 4.30
C GLY A 40 -10.18 -25.72 2.99
N TRP A 41 -9.50 -24.57 2.95
CA TRP A 41 -9.31 -23.81 1.71
C TRP A 41 -8.26 -24.45 0.82
N ALA A 42 -8.56 -24.57 -0.47
CA ALA A 42 -7.58 -25.00 -1.46
C ALA A 42 -6.39 -24.03 -1.50
N GLU A 43 -5.19 -24.58 -1.65
CA GLU A 43 -3.98 -23.80 -1.88
C GLU A 43 -4.07 -23.09 -3.24
N SER A 44 -3.51 -21.89 -3.31
CA SER A 44 -3.45 -21.09 -4.54
C SER A 44 -2.06 -20.49 -4.71
N PRO A 45 -1.01 -21.31 -4.89
CA PRO A 45 0.33 -20.80 -5.18
C PRO A 45 0.35 -20.13 -6.55
N LEU A 46 1.10 -19.04 -6.69
CA LEU A 46 1.36 -18.43 -8.00
C LEU A 46 2.72 -18.93 -8.47
N THR A 47 2.71 -19.71 -9.54
CA THR A 47 3.92 -20.29 -10.12
C THR A 47 4.33 -19.54 -11.38
N GLY A 48 5.60 -19.67 -11.77
CA GLY A 48 6.09 -19.10 -13.04
C GLY A 48 6.15 -17.58 -13.07
N ILE A 49 6.35 -16.93 -11.93
CA ILE A 49 6.47 -15.47 -11.86
C ILE A 49 7.75 -15.04 -12.58
N THR A 50 7.56 -14.37 -13.71
CA THR A 50 8.66 -13.79 -14.48
C THR A 50 8.73 -12.28 -14.27
N PRO A 51 9.93 -11.69 -14.25
CA PRO A 51 10.09 -10.25 -14.20
C PRO A 51 9.34 -9.53 -15.32
N SER A 52 8.66 -8.43 -14.98
CA SER A 52 7.94 -7.60 -15.95
C SER A 52 8.91 -6.98 -16.95
N ARG A 53 8.50 -6.91 -18.22
CA ARG A 53 9.26 -6.21 -19.27
C ARG A 53 9.46 -4.72 -18.96
N ALA A 54 8.62 -4.15 -18.10
CA ALA A 54 8.70 -2.73 -17.73
C ALA A 54 9.86 -2.39 -16.79
N ILE A 55 10.45 -3.38 -16.09
CA ILE A 55 11.44 -3.14 -15.01
C ILE A 55 12.60 -2.28 -15.50
N THR A 56 13.19 -2.62 -16.65
CA THR A 56 14.36 -1.92 -17.18
C THR A 56 14.06 -0.44 -17.42
N PHE A 57 12.90 -0.13 -17.99
CA PHE A 57 12.47 1.25 -18.22
C PHE A 57 12.17 1.98 -16.91
N CYS A 58 11.48 1.31 -15.99
CA CYS A 58 11.11 1.87 -14.69
C CYS A 58 12.34 2.19 -13.82
N LYS A 59 13.36 1.34 -13.87
CA LYS A 59 14.64 1.57 -13.18
C LYS A 59 15.31 2.86 -13.67
N VAL A 60 15.42 3.03 -14.99
CA VAL A 60 16.01 4.24 -15.59
C VAL A 60 15.22 5.51 -15.22
N ARG A 61 13.88 5.43 -15.19
CA ARG A 61 13.02 6.55 -14.78
C ARG A 61 13.28 6.95 -13.32
N ARG A 62 13.34 5.98 -12.41
CA ARG A 62 13.67 6.22 -10.99
C ARG A 62 15.08 6.80 -10.83
N GLU A 63 16.07 6.30 -11.56
CA GLU A 63 17.44 6.83 -11.54
C GLU A 63 17.50 8.29 -12.02
N ASN A 64 16.75 8.65 -13.07
CA ASN A 64 16.69 10.01 -13.57
C ASN A 64 16.05 10.98 -12.57
N LEU A 65 14.97 10.57 -11.89
CA LEU A 65 14.38 11.36 -10.79
C LEU A 65 15.32 11.45 -9.60
N SER A 66 15.98 10.35 -9.25
CA SER A 66 16.92 10.27 -8.14
C SER A 66 18.03 11.32 -8.25
N LYS A 67 18.57 11.53 -9.46
CA LYS A 67 19.59 12.53 -9.74
C LYS A 67 19.09 13.98 -9.58
N LYS A 68 17.81 14.24 -9.87
CA LYS A 68 17.23 15.59 -9.79
C LYS A 68 16.92 16.01 -8.36
N PHE A 69 16.57 15.07 -7.50
CA PHE A 69 16.17 15.33 -6.11
C PHE A 69 17.09 14.61 -5.12
N ALA A 70 18.40 14.74 -5.29
CA ALA A 70 19.37 14.10 -4.40
C ALA A 70 19.18 14.55 -2.95
N GLY A 71 19.20 13.59 -2.02
CA GLY A 71 19.10 13.84 -0.57
C GLY A 71 17.68 14.06 -0.04
N VAL A 72 16.66 14.05 -0.90
CA VAL A 72 15.26 14.31 -0.52
C VAL A 72 14.40 13.09 -0.80
N ARG A 73 13.64 12.61 0.20
CA ARG A 73 12.75 11.46 0.04
C ARG A 73 11.62 11.81 -0.94
N LEU A 74 11.33 10.91 -1.88
CA LEU A 74 10.22 11.07 -2.83
C LEU A 74 9.15 10.01 -2.58
N VAL A 75 7.90 10.44 -2.44
CA VAL A 75 6.76 9.58 -2.10
C VAL A 75 5.71 9.66 -3.21
N PHE A 76 5.33 8.50 -3.73
CA PHE A 76 4.38 8.35 -4.83
C PHE A 76 3.26 7.40 -4.39
N PRO A 77 2.14 7.93 -3.87
CA PRO A 77 0.99 7.10 -3.57
C PRO A 77 0.37 6.55 -4.87
N SER A 78 -0.10 5.31 -4.83
CA SER A 78 -0.91 4.69 -5.89
C SER A 78 -2.32 5.25 -5.92
N GLY A 79 -2.80 5.76 -4.79
CA GLY A 79 -4.14 6.28 -4.59
C GLY A 79 -5.11 5.26 -3.98
N SER A 80 -6.27 5.75 -3.56
CA SER A 80 -7.29 4.96 -2.88
C SER A 80 -8.46 4.56 -3.79
N LEU A 81 -9.25 3.58 -3.34
CA LEU A 81 -10.55 3.26 -3.94
C LEU A 81 -11.48 4.47 -3.89
N LYS A 82 -12.27 4.65 -4.95
CA LYS A 82 -13.26 5.74 -5.05
C LYS A 82 -14.65 5.15 -5.06
N ALA A 83 -15.45 5.55 -4.07
CA ALA A 83 -16.84 5.16 -3.98
C ALA A 83 -17.62 5.62 -5.21
N ARG A 84 -18.38 4.69 -5.81
CA ARG A 84 -19.31 4.96 -6.91
C ARG A 84 -20.71 5.17 -6.36
N SER A 85 -21.19 4.24 -5.54
CA SER A 85 -22.50 4.31 -4.90
C SER A 85 -22.51 3.39 -3.69
N ASN A 86 -22.78 3.93 -2.50
CA ASN A 86 -22.78 3.20 -1.23
C ASN A 86 -21.50 2.39 -1.02
N ASP A 87 -21.59 1.06 -0.95
CA ASP A 87 -20.50 0.12 -0.73
C ASP A 87 -19.86 -0.41 -2.02
N SER A 88 -20.22 0.17 -3.18
CA SER A 88 -19.62 -0.13 -4.46
C SER A 88 -18.60 0.93 -4.87
N ASP A 89 -17.40 0.48 -5.25
CA ASP A 89 -16.33 1.32 -5.75
C ASP A 89 -16.25 1.31 -7.28
N TYR A 90 -15.64 2.36 -7.84
CA TYR A 90 -15.13 2.31 -9.21
C TYR A 90 -13.99 1.29 -9.32
N ARG A 91 -13.77 0.76 -10.53
CA ARG A 91 -12.59 -0.05 -10.81
C ARG A 91 -11.34 0.74 -10.46
N PHE A 92 -10.48 0.13 -9.65
CA PHE A 92 -9.26 0.78 -9.22
C PHE A 92 -8.34 1.06 -10.42
N ARG A 93 -7.77 2.26 -10.42
CA ARG A 93 -6.71 2.67 -11.34
C ARG A 93 -5.69 3.44 -10.52
N ALA A 94 -4.47 2.91 -10.47
CA ALA A 94 -3.38 3.59 -9.80
C ALA A 94 -3.02 4.93 -10.46
N HIS A 95 -2.51 5.85 -9.66
CA HIS A 95 -2.05 7.15 -10.09
C HIS A 95 -0.92 7.01 -11.13
N SER A 96 -0.93 7.90 -12.13
CA SER A 96 -0.08 7.73 -13.31
C SER A 96 1.41 7.83 -12.98
N ALA A 97 1.81 8.66 -12.01
CA ALA A 97 3.20 8.72 -11.57
C ALA A 97 3.65 7.40 -10.92
N TYR A 98 2.81 6.81 -10.06
CA TYR A 98 3.07 5.52 -9.43
C TYR A 98 3.22 4.41 -10.49
N SER A 99 2.26 4.29 -11.40
CA SER A 99 2.32 3.27 -12.46
C SER A 99 3.51 3.48 -13.42
N TRP A 100 3.86 4.72 -13.74
CA TRP A 100 4.98 5.02 -14.62
C TRP A 100 6.35 4.66 -14.00
N LEU A 101 6.48 4.77 -12.68
CA LEU A 101 7.72 4.47 -11.94
C LEU A 101 7.85 3.03 -11.47
N THR A 102 6.73 2.34 -11.23
CA THR A 102 6.73 0.95 -10.78
C THR A 102 6.55 -0.04 -11.93
N GLY A 103 5.84 0.36 -12.99
CA GLY A 103 5.38 -0.54 -14.05
C GLY A 103 4.15 -1.36 -13.64
N ILE A 104 3.61 -1.15 -12.44
CA ILE A 104 2.42 -1.85 -11.94
C ILE A 104 1.19 -1.25 -12.63
N THR A 105 0.42 -2.11 -13.28
CA THR A 105 -0.80 -1.76 -14.00
C THR A 105 -2.04 -2.39 -13.36
N ALA A 106 -3.22 -1.93 -13.79
CA ALA A 106 -4.47 -2.01 -13.05
C ALA A 106 -4.83 -3.35 -12.40
N SER A 107 -4.52 -4.50 -13.01
CA SER A 107 -4.83 -5.81 -12.42
C SER A 107 -4.02 -6.13 -11.17
N ASP A 108 -2.79 -5.62 -11.11
CA ASP A 108 -1.79 -5.97 -10.09
C ASP A 108 -1.64 -4.86 -9.06
N ALA A 109 -2.24 -3.69 -9.33
CA ALA A 109 -2.17 -2.53 -8.47
C ALA A 109 -3.06 -2.73 -7.24
N VAL A 110 -2.44 -2.71 -6.07
CA VAL A 110 -3.14 -2.76 -4.79
C VAL A 110 -3.46 -1.32 -4.36
N PRO A 111 -4.72 -0.97 -4.04
CA PRO A 111 -5.08 0.34 -3.50
C PRO A 111 -4.28 0.67 -2.25
N ASP A 112 -4.07 1.97 -1.99
CA ASP A 112 -3.36 2.48 -0.81
C ASP A 112 -1.87 2.05 -0.75
N SER A 113 -1.32 1.51 -1.86
CA SER A 113 0.11 1.24 -1.99
C SER A 113 0.92 2.53 -2.18
N VAL A 114 2.18 2.52 -1.76
CA VAL A 114 3.07 3.69 -1.84
C VAL A 114 4.44 3.28 -2.34
N LEU A 115 4.92 3.91 -3.41
CA LEU A 115 6.33 3.84 -3.80
C LEU A 115 7.08 4.96 -3.05
N VAL A 116 8.14 4.60 -2.35
CA VAL A 116 9.07 5.53 -1.72
C VAL A 116 10.44 5.39 -2.36
N MET A 117 11.03 6.51 -2.74
CA MET A 117 12.46 6.59 -3.05
C MET A 117 13.16 7.20 -1.83
N GLU A 118 13.88 6.35 -1.10
CA GLU A 118 14.59 6.70 0.13
C GLU A 118 16.01 7.17 -0.19
N PRO A 119 16.45 8.37 0.22
CA PRO A 119 17.78 8.85 -0.09
C PRO A 119 18.86 8.01 0.61
N ASN A 120 19.88 7.58 -0.14
CA ASN A 120 20.99 6.75 0.36
C ASN A 120 22.36 7.44 0.20
N GLY A 121 22.36 8.78 0.11
CA GLY A 121 23.56 9.63 -0.01
C GLY A 121 23.95 9.95 -1.45
N SER A 122 24.01 8.96 -2.34
CA SER A 122 24.39 9.16 -3.77
C SER A 122 23.20 9.04 -4.74
N GLY A 123 22.06 8.58 -4.25
CA GLY A 123 20.82 8.44 -4.99
C GLY A 123 19.68 8.04 -4.07
N HIS A 124 18.89 7.06 -4.51
CA HIS A 124 17.77 6.55 -3.73
C HIS A 124 17.66 5.03 -3.83
N ASP A 125 17.22 4.42 -2.73
CA ASP A 125 16.70 3.06 -2.70
C ASP A 125 15.19 3.08 -2.92
N ALA A 126 14.71 2.29 -3.89
CA ALA A 126 13.29 2.18 -4.15
C ALA A 126 12.65 1.13 -3.23
N LEU A 127 11.68 1.57 -2.42
CA LEU A 127 10.88 0.76 -1.52
C LEU A 127 9.41 0.83 -1.94
N LEU A 128 8.78 -0.32 -2.07
CA LEU A 128 7.36 -0.42 -2.43
C LEU A 128 6.58 -0.93 -1.21
N PHE A 129 5.76 -0.07 -0.65
CA PHE A 129 4.85 -0.41 0.44
C PHE A 129 3.52 -0.87 -0.14
N ILE A 130 3.14 -2.11 0.12
CA ILE A 130 1.85 -2.68 -0.31
C ILE A 130 1.18 -3.40 0.84
N HIS A 131 -0.15 -3.49 0.77
CA HIS A 131 -0.89 -4.41 1.60
C HIS A 131 -0.68 -5.83 1.06
N PRO A 132 -0.04 -6.75 1.82
CA PRO A 132 0.28 -8.09 1.33
C PRO A 132 -0.98 -8.94 1.09
N ARG A 133 -0.79 -10.08 0.44
CA ARG A 133 -1.83 -11.12 0.37
C ARG A 133 -2.35 -11.48 1.78
N SER A 134 -3.67 -11.52 1.94
CA SER A 134 -4.32 -12.04 3.16
C SER A 134 -4.18 -13.57 3.24
N PRO A 135 -3.43 -14.12 4.21
CA PRO A 135 -3.26 -15.57 4.32
C PRO A 135 -4.59 -16.26 4.64
N ARG A 136 -4.84 -17.43 4.03
CA ARG A 136 -6.12 -18.16 4.16
C ARG A 136 -6.43 -18.69 5.58
N ASN A 137 -5.47 -18.57 6.49
CA ASN A 137 -5.58 -18.95 7.89
C ASN A 137 -5.75 -17.74 8.83
N THR A 138 -6.03 -16.55 8.31
CA THR A 138 -6.29 -15.34 9.11
C THR A 138 -7.72 -14.86 8.96
N ASP A 139 -8.21 -14.10 9.94
CA ASP A 139 -9.53 -13.47 9.90
C ASP A 139 -9.67 -12.47 8.76
N GLU A 140 -8.58 -11.79 8.40
CA GLU A 140 -8.56 -10.83 7.29
C GLU A 140 -9.00 -11.47 5.98
N PHE A 141 -8.65 -12.75 5.74
CA PHE A 141 -9.00 -13.46 4.51
C PHE A 141 -10.49 -13.42 4.19
N TYR A 142 -11.36 -13.62 5.19
CA TYR A 142 -12.82 -13.75 4.99
C TYR A 142 -13.63 -12.61 5.59
N ARG A 143 -13.13 -11.89 6.61
CA ARG A 143 -13.88 -10.81 7.27
C ARG A 143 -13.68 -9.46 6.61
N ASN A 144 -12.49 -9.21 6.05
CA ASN A 144 -12.21 -7.91 5.46
C ASN A 144 -12.72 -7.88 4.02
N SER A 145 -13.84 -7.20 3.76
CA SER A 145 -14.39 -7.11 2.41
C SER A 145 -13.53 -6.30 1.43
N LYS A 146 -12.62 -5.47 1.94
CA LYS A 146 -11.76 -4.58 1.13
C LYS A 146 -10.46 -5.26 0.71
N HIS A 147 -9.86 -6.05 1.60
CA HIS A 147 -8.54 -6.65 1.40
C HIS A 147 -8.55 -8.19 1.39
N GLY A 148 -9.58 -8.81 1.98
CA GLY A 148 -9.67 -10.26 2.10
C GLY A 148 -9.77 -10.96 0.74
N GLU A 149 -8.86 -11.91 0.50
CA GLU A 149 -8.79 -12.66 -0.77
C GLU A 149 -10.08 -13.44 -1.07
N PHE A 150 -10.88 -13.77 -0.05
CA PHE A 150 -12.20 -14.36 -0.24
C PHE A 150 -13.13 -13.46 -1.08
N TRP A 151 -13.00 -12.14 -0.94
CA TRP A 151 -13.87 -11.14 -1.58
C TRP A 151 -13.28 -10.57 -2.86
N VAL A 152 -12.00 -10.17 -2.81
CA VAL A 152 -11.36 -9.41 -3.90
C VAL A 152 -10.44 -10.27 -4.77
N GLY A 153 -10.31 -11.55 -4.45
CA GLY A 153 -9.43 -12.48 -5.13
C GLY A 153 -7.98 -12.39 -4.67
N ARG A 154 -7.14 -13.24 -5.26
CA ARG A 154 -5.75 -13.43 -4.84
C ARG A 154 -4.90 -12.23 -5.25
N ARG A 155 -4.19 -11.65 -4.28
CA ARG A 155 -3.11 -10.69 -4.49
C ARG A 155 -1.75 -11.39 -4.47
N MET A 156 -0.74 -10.77 -5.05
CA MET A 156 0.64 -11.24 -4.93
C MET A 156 1.14 -11.13 -3.49
N THR A 157 2.03 -12.03 -3.07
CA THR A 157 2.81 -11.84 -1.85
C THR A 157 3.90 -10.79 -2.04
N LEU A 158 4.53 -10.34 -0.96
CA LEU A 158 5.65 -9.38 -1.04
C LEU A 158 6.79 -9.89 -1.93
N GLU A 159 7.14 -11.17 -1.80
CA GLU A 159 8.20 -11.83 -2.57
C GLU A 159 7.84 -11.96 -4.05
N GLU A 160 6.60 -12.30 -4.34
CA GLU A 160 6.05 -12.38 -5.70
C GLU A 160 6.08 -11.02 -6.39
N THR A 161 5.63 -9.96 -5.71
CA THR A 161 5.69 -8.59 -6.21
C THR A 161 7.15 -8.13 -6.40
N GLN A 162 8.04 -8.43 -5.45
CA GLN A 162 9.47 -8.11 -5.57
C GLN A 162 10.09 -8.76 -6.80
N THR A 163 9.77 -10.03 -7.04
CA THR A 163 10.27 -10.80 -8.19
C THR A 163 9.73 -10.24 -9.50
N MET A 164 8.44 -9.88 -9.54
CA MET A 164 7.79 -9.37 -10.75
C MET A 164 8.21 -7.95 -11.12
N TYR A 165 8.47 -7.07 -10.15
CA TYR A 165 8.71 -5.64 -10.40
C TYR A 165 10.13 -5.17 -10.10
N GLY A 166 10.96 -6.01 -9.47
CA GLY A 166 12.36 -5.68 -9.19
C GLY A 166 12.53 -4.48 -8.25
N ILE A 167 11.59 -4.29 -7.32
CA ILE A 167 11.60 -3.25 -6.28
C ILE A 167 11.52 -3.97 -4.94
N LYS A 168 12.26 -3.51 -3.94
CA LYS A 168 12.16 -4.07 -2.59
C LYS A 168 10.78 -3.77 -2.03
N VAL A 169 10.07 -4.80 -1.57
CA VAL A 169 8.68 -4.68 -1.11
C VAL A 169 8.60 -4.79 0.41
N VAL A 170 7.79 -3.93 1.02
CA VAL A 170 7.55 -3.86 2.46
C VAL A 170 6.04 -3.80 2.70
N GLN A 171 5.59 -4.26 3.87
CA GLN A 171 4.19 -4.20 4.28
C GLN A 171 3.77 -2.74 4.57
N ILE A 172 2.57 -2.35 4.13
CA ILE A 172 2.08 -0.96 4.23
C ILE A 172 1.91 -0.50 5.67
N GLU A 173 1.64 -1.39 6.61
CA GLU A 173 1.37 -1.10 8.02
C GLU A 173 2.56 -0.41 8.70
N SER A 174 3.79 -0.65 8.21
CA SER A 174 5.01 0.00 8.71
C SER A 174 5.26 1.41 8.15
N ILE A 175 4.43 1.91 7.22
CA ILE A 175 4.70 3.19 6.54
C ILE A 175 4.68 4.38 7.48
N ALA A 176 3.79 4.39 8.48
CA ALA A 176 3.67 5.49 9.42
C ALA A 176 4.92 5.61 10.31
N GLU A 177 5.45 4.47 10.77
CA GLU A 177 6.71 4.42 11.50
C GLU A 177 7.88 4.85 10.61
N PHE A 178 7.93 4.35 9.37
CA PHE A 178 8.99 4.65 8.41
C PHE A 178 9.06 6.15 8.06
N LEU A 179 7.92 6.81 7.88
CA LEU A 179 7.86 8.25 7.59
C LEU A 179 8.02 9.14 8.83
N GLY A 180 8.08 8.57 10.03
CA GLY A 180 8.18 9.30 11.30
C GLY A 180 9.55 9.96 11.56
N ASP A 181 10.56 9.66 10.75
CA ASP A 181 11.94 10.16 10.90
C ASP A 181 12.15 11.63 10.46
N LYS A 182 11.08 12.32 10.02
CA LYS A 182 11.05 13.75 9.66
C LYS A 182 12.10 14.20 8.65
N LYS A 183 12.60 13.30 7.80
CA LYS A 183 13.47 13.68 6.68
C LYS A 183 12.72 14.60 5.70
N GLU A 184 13.48 15.44 4.98
CA GLU A 184 12.91 16.23 3.88
C GLU A 184 12.24 15.28 2.88
N THR A 185 10.95 15.49 2.66
CA THR A 185 10.09 14.57 1.92
C THR A 185 9.21 15.35 0.96
N LEU A 186 9.17 14.92 -0.30
CA LEU A 186 8.27 15.41 -1.34
C LEU A 186 7.26 14.32 -1.66
N VAL A 187 5.98 14.67 -1.71
CA VAL A 187 4.90 13.72 -1.96
C VAL A 187 4.00 14.21 -3.09
N VAL A 188 3.51 13.27 -3.89
CA VAL A 188 2.43 13.55 -4.84
C VAL A 188 1.10 13.61 -4.06
N ARG A 189 0.71 14.84 -3.69
CA ARG A 189 -0.47 15.14 -2.86
C ARG A 189 -1.81 14.73 -3.50
N GLU A 190 -2.84 14.68 -2.66
CA GLU A 190 -4.25 14.46 -3.03
C GLU A 190 -4.53 13.06 -3.61
N GLN A 191 -3.59 12.14 -3.46
CA GLN A 191 -3.74 10.76 -3.91
C GLN A 191 -4.12 9.83 -2.75
N ASP A 192 -3.56 10.06 -1.56
CA ASP A 192 -3.83 9.28 -0.36
C ASP A 192 -3.85 10.21 0.87
N ALA A 193 -5.04 10.38 1.45
CA ALA A 193 -5.26 11.28 2.57
C ALA A 193 -4.55 10.84 3.87
N ASN A 194 -4.23 9.55 4.02
CA ASN A 194 -3.50 9.07 5.19
C ASN A 194 -2.02 9.43 5.06
N ILE A 195 -1.43 9.23 3.88
CA ILE A 195 -0.05 9.62 3.59
C ILE A 195 0.12 11.14 3.65
N ASP A 196 -0.85 11.89 3.10
CA ASP A 196 -0.80 13.35 3.11
C ASP A 196 -0.77 13.93 4.54
N LYS A 197 -1.44 13.28 5.51
CA LYS A 197 -1.41 13.69 6.92
C LYS A 197 -0.08 13.40 7.61
N LEU A 198 0.65 12.38 7.18
CA LEU A 198 1.92 11.98 7.80
C LEU A 198 3.08 12.90 7.41
N ILE A 199 2.98 13.56 6.25
CA ILE A 199 4.08 14.33 5.66
C ILE A 199 3.72 15.83 5.68
N PRO A 200 4.51 16.69 6.35
CA PRO A 200 4.28 18.14 6.32
C PRO A 200 4.48 18.70 4.91
N ALA A 201 3.75 19.77 4.57
CA ALA A 201 3.88 20.42 3.27
C ALA A 201 5.30 20.96 3.05
N HIS A 202 5.84 20.72 1.86
CA HIS A 202 7.16 21.20 1.48
C HIS A 202 7.11 22.19 0.31
N ALA A 203 7.90 23.26 0.35
CA ALA A 203 7.88 24.34 -0.64
C ALA A 203 8.23 23.88 -2.07
N ARG A 204 8.97 22.77 -2.21
CA ARG A 204 9.40 22.21 -3.50
C ARG A 204 8.42 21.18 -4.10
N GLU A 205 7.26 20.96 -3.48
CA GLU A 205 6.26 20.00 -4.00
C GLU A 205 5.73 20.41 -5.39
N GLU A 206 5.58 21.70 -5.66
CA GLU A 206 5.13 22.19 -6.97
C GLU A 206 6.19 21.93 -8.06
N GLU A 207 7.46 22.23 -7.77
CA GLU A 207 8.59 21.89 -8.65
C GLU A 207 8.61 20.39 -8.96
N PHE A 208 8.44 19.56 -7.93
CA PHE A 208 8.40 18.10 -8.05
C PHE A 208 7.28 17.61 -8.95
N LEU A 209 6.06 18.12 -8.78
CA LEU A 209 4.92 17.78 -9.65
C LEU A 209 5.16 18.19 -11.11
N ASN A 210 5.74 19.37 -11.33
CA ASN A 210 6.08 19.85 -12.67
C ASN A 210 7.11 18.96 -13.34
N VAL A 211 8.20 18.60 -12.63
CA VAL A 211 9.23 17.69 -13.15
C VAL A 211 8.66 16.31 -13.48
N LEU A 212 7.78 15.77 -12.63
CA LEU A 212 7.11 14.49 -12.90
C LEU A 212 6.22 14.57 -14.12
N SER A 213 5.48 15.67 -14.29
CA SER A 213 4.60 15.84 -15.43
C SER A 213 5.36 16.00 -16.75
N MET A 214 6.53 16.63 -16.74
CA MET A 214 7.39 16.75 -17.93
C MET A 214 8.13 15.47 -18.29
N SER A 215 8.34 14.57 -17.32
CA SER A 215 9.13 13.37 -17.52
C SER A 215 8.33 12.18 -18.09
N ARG A 216 6.99 12.25 -18.05
CA ARG A 216 6.06 11.19 -18.49
C ARG A 216 5.40 11.54 -19.82
#